data_AF-A0A9D6LJT8-F1
#
_entry.id   AF-A0A9D6LJT8-F1
#
_cell.length_a   1.000
_cell.length_b   1.000
_cell.length_c   1.000
_cell.angle_alpha   90.00
_cell.angle_beta   90.00
_cell.angle_gamma   90.00
#
_symmetry.space_group_name_H-M   'P 1'
#
loop_
_entity.id
_entity.type
_entity.pdbx_description
1 polymer ?
#
loop_
_entity_poly.entity_id
_entity_poly.type
_entity_poly.pdbx_seq_one_letter_code
_entity_poly.pdbx_strand_id
1 'polypeptide(L)'
;MKRGAGFTLLELLVAISIFALISAIAYGSLARFMTDRARLEAEHEFWQSLSLVFVRFEDDLSQVRDRRVRDLIGGFQASFRGQPTDTRATGEPSLEFTRGGVFSYDNGARSDLQHVGYRLVDGTL
;
A
#
# COMPACT_ATOMS: atom_id res chain seq x y z
N MET A 1 46.87 42.42 -40.86
CA MET A 1 46.82 40.94 -40.88
C MET A 1 46.51 40.45 -39.47
N LYS A 2 45.29 39.98 -39.20
CA LYS A 2 44.92 39.45 -37.86
C LYS A 2 45.49 38.04 -37.75
N ARG A 3 46.42 37.82 -36.81
CA ARG A 3 46.95 36.48 -36.49
C ARG A 3 45.81 35.67 -35.86
N GLY A 4 45.51 34.50 -36.43
CA GLY A 4 44.52 33.59 -35.84
C GLY A 4 44.99 33.12 -34.47
N ALA A 5 44.18 33.35 -33.43
CA ALA A 5 44.38 32.73 -32.14
C ALA A 5 44.04 31.24 -32.31
N GLY A 6 45.08 30.40 -32.43
CA GLY A 6 44.94 28.96 -32.62
C GLY A 6 44.63 28.26 -31.30
N PHE A 7 43.67 27.34 -31.37
CA PHE A 7 43.28 26.41 -30.31
C PHE A 7 44.50 25.69 -29.72
N THR A 8 44.69 25.76 -28.40
CA THR A 8 45.86 25.12 -27.75
C THR A 8 45.52 23.73 -27.23
N LEU A 9 46.52 22.85 -27.15
CA LEU A 9 46.38 21.54 -26.50
C LEU A 9 45.88 21.67 -25.06
N LEU A 10 46.33 22.72 -24.35
CA LEU A 10 45.92 23.03 -22.98
C LEU A 10 44.41 23.31 -22.92
N GLU A 11 43.89 24.08 -23.86
CA GLU A 11 42.46 24.44 -23.93
C GLU A 11 41.58 23.20 -24.11
N LEU A 12 41.98 22.28 -25.00
CA LEU A 12 41.30 21.01 -25.19
C LEU A 12 41.35 20.13 -23.93
N LEU A 13 42.52 20.06 -23.28
CA LEU A 13 42.70 19.25 -22.08
C LEU A 13 41.83 19.78 -20.93
N VAL A 14 41.78 21.10 -20.75
CA VAL A 14 40.92 21.75 -19.77
C VAL A 14 39.45 21.49 -20.10
N ALA A 15 39.03 21.63 -21.37
CA ALA A 15 37.66 21.38 -21.80
C ALA A 15 37.22 19.93 -21.51
N ILE A 16 38.05 18.94 -21.87
CA ILE A 16 37.76 17.52 -21.63
C ILE A 16 37.77 17.22 -20.12
N SER A 17 38.66 17.83 -19.35
CA SER A 17 38.72 17.63 -17.89
C SER A 17 37.47 18.16 -17.19
N ILE A 18 37.03 19.37 -17.57
CA ILE A 18 35.78 19.95 -17.05
C ILE A 18 34.58 19.10 -17.48
N PHE A 19 34.53 18.68 -18.75
CA PHE A 19 33.46 17.84 -19.25
C PHE A 19 33.39 16.50 -18.51
N ALA A 20 34.53 15.84 -18.30
CA ALA A 20 34.60 14.58 -17.57
C ALA A 20 34.13 14.73 -16.12
N LEU A 21 34.53 15.82 -15.45
CA LEU A 21 34.09 16.13 -14.09
C LEU A 21 32.57 16.33 -14.01
N ILE A 22 32.02 17.17 -14.88
CA ILE A 22 30.57 17.42 -14.93
C ILE A 22 29.81 16.14 -15.23
N SER A 23 30.29 15.34 -16.20
CA SER A 23 29.67 14.06 -16.57
C SER A 23 29.68 13.07 -15.40
N ALA A 24 30.79 12.98 -14.66
CA ALA A 24 30.87 12.11 -13.48
C ALA A 24 29.90 12.53 -12.37
N ILE A 25 29.77 13.84 -12.10
CA ILE A 25 28.82 14.36 -11.12
C ILE A 25 27.37 14.09 -11.56
N ALA A 26 27.03 14.37 -12.83
CA ALA A 26 25.70 14.17 -13.38
C ALA A 26 25.29 12.70 -13.38
N TYR A 27 26.20 11.80 -13.74
CA TYR A 27 25.94 10.36 -13.68
C TYR A 27 25.76 9.88 -12.24
N GLY A 28 26.63 10.34 -11.32
CA GLY A 28 26.55 10.02 -9.90
C GLY A 28 25.26 10.50 -9.24
N SER A 29 24.76 11.70 -9.61
CA SER A 29 23.49 12.20 -9.10
C SER A 29 22.31 11.41 -9.64
N LEU A 30 22.29 11.11 -10.94
CA LEU A 30 21.23 10.32 -11.55
C LEU A 30 21.10 8.93 -10.91
N ALA A 31 22.23 8.25 -10.66
CA ALA A 31 22.23 6.94 -10.00
C ALA A 31 21.65 7.00 -8.58
N ARG A 32 21.96 8.06 -7.82
CA ARG A 32 21.38 8.31 -6.49
C ARG A 32 19.88 8.55 -6.58
N PHE A 33 19.44 9.44 -7.47
CA PHE A 33 18.01 9.71 -7.69
C PHE A 33 17.21 8.46 -8.04
N MET A 34 17.76 7.56 -8.86
CA MET A 34 17.10 6.30 -9.20
C MET A 34 16.95 5.39 -7.97
N THR A 35 17.97 5.34 -7.12
CA THR A 35 17.93 4.54 -5.87
C THR A 35 16.95 5.15 -4.87
N ASP A 36 16.95 6.46 -4.72
CA ASP A 36 16.04 7.18 -3.83
C ASP A 36 14.58 7.01 -4.27
N ARG A 37 14.32 7.07 -5.58
CA ARG A 37 12.98 6.82 -6.15
C ARG A 37 12.47 5.43 -5.80
N ALA A 38 13.30 4.40 -5.93
CA ALA A 38 12.89 3.03 -5.62
C ALA A 38 12.47 2.86 -4.15
N ARG A 39 13.20 3.50 -3.23
CA ARG A 39 12.86 3.50 -1.81
C ARG A 39 11.56 4.24 -1.52
N LEU A 40 11.40 5.43 -2.11
CA LEU A 40 10.19 6.24 -1.96
C LEU A 40 8.95 5.53 -2.49
N GLU A 41 9.06 4.83 -3.63
CA GLU A 41 7.95 4.07 -4.20
C GLU A 41 7.50 2.93 -3.27
N ALA A 42 8.43 2.16 -2.71
CA ALA A 42 8.11 1.08 -1.77
C ALA A 42 7.43 1.60 -0.48
N GLU A 43 7.89 2.74 0.04
CA GLU A 43 7.26 3.37 1.19
C GLU A 43 5.87 3.92 0.84
N HIS A 44 5.72 4.50 -0.35
CA HIS A 44 4.43 4.97 -0.85
C HIS A 44 3.42 3.83 -1.00
N GLU A 45 3.81 2.69 -1.60
CA GLU A 45 2.96 1.51 -1.74
C GLU A 45 2.51 0.96 -0.37
N PHE A 46 3.41 0.92 0.61
CA PHE A 46 3.07 0.53 1.98
C PHE A 46 2.01 1.43 2.59
N TRP A 47 2.21 2.76 2.56
CA TRP A 47 1.25 3.70 3.14
C TRP A 47 -0.09 3.70 2.39
N GLN A 48 -0.07 3.56 1.07
CA GLN A 48 -1.27 3.45 0.26
C GLN A 48 -2.08 2.19 0.63
N SER A 49 -1.43 1.03 0.75
CA SER A 49 -2.12 -0.21 1.15
C SER A 49 -2.71 -0.12 2.56
N LEU A 50 -1.95 0.45 3.50
CA LEU A 50 -2.41 0.65 4.87
C LEU A 50 -3.60 1.63 4.95
N SER A 51 -3.56 2.70 4.16
CA SER A 51 -4.70 3.64 4.07
C SER A 51 -5.95 2.96 3.51
N LEU A 52 -5.80 2.12 2.48
CA LEU A 52 -6.93 1.37 1.91
C LEU A 52 -7.56 0.43 2.94
N VAL A 53 -6.72 -0.26 3.73
CA VAL A 53 -7.17 -1.11 4.83
C VAL A 53 -8.00 -0.31 5.83
N PHE A 54 -7.53 0.85 6.29
CA PHE A 54 -8.28 1.66 7.25
C PHE A 54 -9.59 2.19 6.69
N VAL A 55 -9.60 2.69 5.45
CA VAL A 55 -10.84 3.13 4.79
C VAL A 55 -11.85 1.99 4.69
N ARG A 56 -11.40 0.82 4.27
CA ARG A 56 -12.27 -0.36 4.16
C ARG A 56 -12.82 -0.79 5.52
N PHE A 57 -11.97 -0.78 6.54
CA PHE A 57 -12.35 -1.16 7.88
C PHE A 57 -13.35 -0.15 8.50
N GLU A 58 -13.14 1.14 8.28
CA GLU A 58 -14.06 2.22 8.67
C GLU A 58 -15.42 2.08 7.99
N ASP A 59 -15.43 1.90 6.65
CA ASP A 59 -16.65 1.71 5.87
C ASP A 59 -17.47 0.53 6.40
N ASP A 60 -16.80 -0.60 6.67
CA ASP A 60 -17.45 -1.81 7.16
C ASP A 60 -17.99 -1.63 8.59
N LEU A 61 -17.21 -1.03 9.48
CA LEU A 61 -17.62 -0.77 10.87
C LEU A 61 -18.74 0.26 10.97
N SER A 62 -18.75 1.28 10.11
CA SER A 62 -19.82 2.29 10.06
C SER A 62 -21.18 1.69 9.71
N GLN A 63 -21.18 0.53 9.03
CA GLN A 63 -22.38 -0.17 8.56
C GLN A 63 -22.73 -1.40 9.41
N VAL A 64 -22.15 -1.58 10.59
CA VAL A 64 -22.46 -2.72 11.48
C VAL A 64 -23.94 -2.76 11.82
N ARG A 65 -24.52 -3.97 11.78
CA ARG A 65 -25.92 -4.24 12.10
C ARG A 65 -26.02 -5.35 13.13
N ASP A 66 -26.93 -5.19 14.09
CA ASP A 66 -27.21 -6.23 15.09
C ASP A 66 -28.08 -7.36 14.52
N ARG A 67 -27.49 -8.14 13.60
CA ARG A 67 -28.10 -9.32 13.00
C ARG A 67 -27.20 -10.52 13.19
N ARG A 68 -27.62 -11.43 14.07
CA ARG A 68 -27.01 -12.76 14.23
C ARG A 68 -27.12 -13.55 12.94
N VAL A 69 -26.14 -14.39 12.63
CA VAL A 69 -26.16 -15.29 11.45
C VAL A 69 -26.14 -16.74 11.89
N ARG A 70 -26.45 -17.66 10.98
CA ARG A 70 -26.26 -19.09 11.21
C ARG A 70 -24.99 -19.54 10.50
N ASP A 71 -24.19 -20.30 11.22
CA ASP A 71 -23.04 -21.01 10.67
C ASP A 71 -23.49 -22.22 9.84
N LEU A 72 -22.56 -22.80 9.09
CA LEU A 72 -22.70 -23.97 8.22
C LEU A 72 -23.29 -25.19 8.94
N ILE A 73 -23.02 -25.33 10.24
CA ILE A 73 -23.55 -26.41 11.09
C ILE A 73 -24.86 -26.04 11.82
N GLY A 74 -25.48 -24.91 11.45
CA GLY A 74 -26.78 -24.46 11.97
C GLY A 74 -26.75 -23.72 13.31
N GLY A 75 -25.57 -23.58 13.93
CA GLY A 75 -25.37 -22.80 15.15
C GLY A 75 -25.54 -21.30 14.91
N PHE A 76 -26.05 -20.57 15.91
CA PHE A 76 -26.11 -19.11 15.83
C PHE A 76 -24.76 -18.48 16.16
N GLN A 77 -24.30 -17.57 15.30
CA GLN A 77 -23.14 -16.72 15.53
C GLN A 77 -23.59 -15.30 15.90
N ALA A 78 -22.80 -14.64 16.76
CA ALA A 78 -23.04 -13.27 17.17
C ALA A 78 -22.98 -12.30 15.98
N SER A 79 -23.69 -11.17 16.09
CA SER A 79 -23.66 -10.10 15.09
C SER A 79 -22.32 -9.35 15.07
N PHE A 80 -21.56 -9.40 16.16
CA PHE A 80 -20.22 -8.82 16.29
C PHE A 80 -19.41 -9.67 17.27
N ARG A 81 -18.20 -10.07 16.89
CA ARG A 81 -17.32 -10.94 17.68
C ARG A 81 -15.86 -10.61 17.40
N GLY A 82 -15.12 -10.25 18.44
CA GLY A 82 -13.66 -10.29 18.44
C GLY A 82 -13.15 -11.60 19.04
N GLN A 83 -12.18 -12.23 18.40
CA GLN A 83 -11.42 -13.35 18.94
C GLN A 83 -10.01 -12.84 19.27
N PRO A 84 -9.73 -12.43 20.52
CA PRO A 84 -8.39 -12.05 20.92
C PRO A 84 -7.52 -13.30 21.05
N THR A 85 -6.27 -13.24 20.59
CA THR A 85 -5.25 -14.22 20.96
C THR A 85 -4.68 -13.88 22.33
N ASP A 86 -5.00 -14.70 23.35
CA ASP A 86 -4.16 -14.88 24.55
C ASP A 86 -3.19 -16.04 24.31
N THR A 87 -2.05 -16.05 25.02
CA THR A 87 -1.04 -17.12 25.11
C THR A 87 -1.58 -18.54 25.39
N ARG A 88 -2.87 -18.67 25.69
CA ARG A 88 -3.54 -19.95 26.04
C ARG A 88 -4.55 -20.43 24.98
N ALA A 89 -4.77 -19.70 23.88
CA ALA A 89 -5.80 -20.01 22.87
C ALA A 89 -5.22 -20.60 21.57
N THR A 90 -5.97 -21.51 20.94
CA THR A 90 -5.59 -22.36 19.78
C THR A 90 -6.01 -21.81 18.41
N GLY A 91 -6.48 -20.57 18.31
CA GLY A 91 -6.97 -19.97 17.06
C GLY A 91 -6.30 -18.63 16.75
N GLU A 92 -6.26 -18.25 15.49
CA GLU A 92 -5.73 -16.95 15.05
C GLU A 92 -6.65 -15.80 15.47
N PRO A 93 -6.11 -14.60 15.76
CA PRO A 93 -6.92 -13.49 16.18
C PRO A 93 -7.76 -12.97 15.02
N SER A 94 -9.07 -12.81 15.25
CA SER A 94 -10.02 -12.38 14.21
C SER A 94 -11.04 -11.39 14.73
N LEU A 95 -11.65 -10.63 13.82
CA LEU A 95 -12.82 -9.81 14.06
C LEU A 95 -13.89 -10.17 13.03
N GLU A 96 -15.08 -10.56 13.49
CA GLU A 96 -16.20 -10.96 12.66
C GLU A 96 -17.43 -10.13 13.01
N PHE A 97 -18.16 -9.65 12.01
CA PHE A 97 -19.41 -8.92 12.23
C PHE A 97 -20.33 -8.89 11.02
N THR A 98 -21.60 -8.63 11.27
CA THR A 98 -22.61 -8.41 10.23
C THR A 98 -22.68 -6.92 9.91
N ARG A 99 -22.55 -6.57 8.63
CA ARG A 99 -22.71 -5.21 8.10
C ARG A 99 -23.83 -5.14 7.06
N GLY A 100 -24.38 -3.95 6.86
CA GLY A 100 -25.32 -3.66 5.76
C GLY A 100 -24.70 -2.77 4.68
N GLY A 101 -25.56 -2.17 3.87
CA GLY A 101 -25.18 -1.17 2.87
C GLY A 101 -24.59 -1.74 1.58
N VAL A 102 -24.77 -3.03 1.33
CA VAL A 102 -24.35 -3.66 0.07
C VAL A 102 -25.39 -3.37 -0.99
N PHE A 103 -25.00 -2.63 -2.04
CA PHE A 103 -25.88 -2.36 -3.16
C PHE A 103 -26.21 -3.67 -3.90
N SER A 104 -27.50 -3.99 -3.98
CA SER A 104 -28.01 -5.04 -4.86
C SER A 104 -28.58 -4.38 -6.12
N TYR A 105 -27.99 -4.66 -7.27
CA TYR A 105 -28.45 -4.14 -8.57
C TYR A 105 -29.50 -5.03 -9.24
N ASP A 106 -29.94 -6.09 -8.56
CA ASP A 106 -30.90 -7.07 -9.09
C ASP A 106 -32.33 -6.74 -8.64
N ASN A 107 -33.33 -7.05 -9.46
CA ASN A 107 -34.72 -6.61 -9.29
C ASN A 107 -35.50 -7.39 -8.21
N GLY A 108 -34.81 -8.23 -7.44
CA GLY A 108 -35.36 -9.03 -6.34
C GLY A 108 -34.96 -8.47 -4.98
N ALA A 109 -35.84 -8.60 -3.98
CA ALA A 109 -35.58 -8.20 -2.59
C ALA A 109 -34.51 -9.11 -1.94
N ARG A 110 -33.24 -8.89 -2.28
CA ARG A 110 -32.10 -9.48 -1.57
C ARG A 110 -31.76 -8.62 -0.37
N SER A 111 -31.36 -9.28 0.71
CA SER A 111 -30.82 -8.60 1.88
C SER A 111 -29.51 -7.92 1.49
N ASP A 112 -29.32 -6.67 1.94
CA ASP A 112 -28.08 -5.89 1.83
C ASP A 112 -27.04 -6.28 2.91
N LEU A 113 -27.35 -7.32 3.70
CA LEU A 113 -26.53 -7.75 4.83
C LEU A 113 -25.45 -8.73 4.39
N GLN A 114 -24.25 -8.53 4.91
CA GLN A 114 -23.11 -9.44 4.77
C GLN A 114 -22.48 -9.70 6.13
N HIS A 115 -22.07 -10.94 6.36
CA HIS A 115 -21.22 -11.29 7.49
C HIS A 115 -19.77 -11.33 7.01
N VAL A 116 -18.93 -10.47 7.58
CA VAL A 116 -17.53 -10.27 7.16
C VAL A 116 -16.59 -10.62 8.31
N GLY A 117 -15.38 -11.07 7.96
CA GLY A 117 -14.33 -11.41 8.91
C GLY A 117 -13.00 -10.81 8.48
N TYR A 118 -12.25 -10.28 9.44
CA TYR A 118 -10.91 -9.74 9.30
C TYR A 118 -9.95 -10.59 10.12
N ARG A 119 -8.81 -10.95 9.54
CA ARG A 119 -7.78 -11.74 10.22
C ARG A 119 -6.43 -11.47 9.60
N LEU A 120 -5.43 -11.27 10.45
CA LEU A 120 -4.06 -11.06 10.01
C LEU A 120 -3.35 -12.42 9.88
N VAL A 121 -2.97 -12.79 8.65
CA VAL A 121 -2.23 -14.02 8.34
C VAL A 121 -0.93 -13.62 7.65
N ASP A 122 0.22 -14.00 8.23
CA ASP A 122 1.55 -13.72 7.66
C ASP A 122 1.77 -12.25 7.24
N GLY A 123 1.24 -11.31 8.03
CA GLY A 123 1.34 -9.86 7.75
C GLY A 123 0.36 -9.34 6.69
N THR A 124 -0.57 -10.16 6.23
CA THR A 124 -1.65 -9.78 5.30
C THR A 124 -3.00 -9.77 6.03
N LEU A 125 -3.75 -8.68 5.90
CA LEU A 125 -5.10 -8.52 6.48
C LEU A 125 -6.19 -8.96 5.50
#